data_AF-A0A3C0FVM9-F1
#
_entry.id   AF-A0A3C0FVM9-F1
#
_cell.length_a   1.000
_cell.length_b   1.000
_cell.length_c   1.000
_cell.angle_alpha   90.00
_cell.angle_beta   90.00
_cell.angle_gamma   90.00
#
_symmetry.space_group_name_H-M   'P 1'
#
loop_
_entity.id
_entity.type
_entity.pdbx_description
1 polymer ?
#
loop_
_entity_poly.entity_id
_entity_poly.type
_entity_poly.pdbx_seq_one_letter_code
_entity_poly.pdbx_strand_id
1 'polypeptide(L)'
;KTKLEEGAQIVLDPNQPKPMRMVGHVTSSYHSDAAGRPIAMALLEDGFNRMGETIYIPMPDRVIKATVTGTVFYDPEGERLKL
;
A
#
# COMPACT_ATOMS: atom_id res chain seq x y z
N LYS A 1 -7.84 6.24 8.58
CA LYS A 1 -6.88 5.26 8.02
C LYS A 1 -7.47 3.87 8.23
N THR A 2 -7.44 2.98 7.25
CA THR A 2 -8.04 1.64 7.34
C THR A 2 -7.01 0.56 7.06
N LYS A 3 -7.20 -0.63 7.64
CA LYS A 3 -6.52 -1.85 7.20
C LYS A 3 -7.00 -2.18 5.78
N LEU A 4 -6.08 -2.62 4.93
CA LEU A 4 -6.41 -3.07 3.58
C LEU A 4 -6.67 -4.58 3.60
N GLU A 5 -7.47 -5.04 2.67
CA GLU A 5 -7.72 -6.46 2.44
C GLU A 5 -6.52 -7.07 1.70
N GLU A 6 -6.00 -8.20 2.19
CA GLU A 6 -4.92 -8.93 1.53
C GLU A 6 -5.43 -9.55 0.23
N GLY A 7 -4.60 -9.51 -0.82
CA GLY A 7 -4.99 -9.87 -2.19
C GLY A 7 -5.75 -8.78 -2.95
N ALA A 8 -6.12 -7.66 -2.30
CA ALA A 8 -6.79 -6.56 -2.98
C ALA A 8 -5.90 -5.97 -4.09
N GLN A 9 -6.53 -5.65 -5.21
CA GLN A 9 -5.86 -5.24 -6.43
C GLN A 9 -5.57 -3.74 -6.42
N ILE A 10 -4.50 -3.34 -7.09
CA ILE A 10 -4.05 -1.95 -7.14
C ILE A 10 -4.18 -1.42 -8.56
N VAL A 11 -4.73 -0.21 -8.69
CA VAL A 11 -4.84 0.53 -9.95
C VAL A 11 -4.29 1.95 -9.80
N LEU A 12 -3.90 2.57 -10.92
CA LEU A 12 -3.41 3.96 -10.95
C LEU A 12 -4.52 4.98 -11.17
N ASP A 13 -5.61 4.58 -11.84
CA ASP A 13 -6.80 5.40 -12.04
C ASP A 13 -8.04 4.60 -11.58
N PRO A 14 -8.78 5.08 -10.57
CA PRO A 14 -9.98 4.39 -10.08
C PRO A 14 -11.17 4.50 -11.03
N ASN A 15 -11.14 5.42 -12.01
CA ASN A 15 -12.23 5.67 -12.95
C ASN A 15 -12.00 5.00 -14.32
N GLN A 16 -10.94 4.22 -14.47
CA GLN A 16 -10.67 3.52 -15.71
C GLN A 16 -11.86 2.60 -16.10
N PRO A 17 -12.14 2.41 -17.40
CA PRO A 17 -13.20 1.50 -17.84
C PRO A 17 -12.90 0.05 -17.41
N LYS A 18 -13.97 -0.74 -17.22
CA LYS A 18 -13.84 -2.18 -16.95
C LYS A 18 -13.68 -2.95 -18.27
N PRO A 19 -12.82 -3.98 -18.35
CA PRO A 19 -11.93 -4.47 -17.29
C PRO A 19 -10.75 -3.52 -17.02
N MET A 20 -10.38 -3.42 -15.75
CA MET A 20 -9.33 -2.53 -15.28
C MET A 20 -7.93 -3.14 -15.47
N ARG A 21 -6.94 -2.34 -15.88
CA ARG A 21 -5.53 -2.71 -15.76
C ARG A 21 -5.12 -2.63 -14.29
N MET A 22 -4.75 -3.77 -13.74
CA MET A 22 -4.17 -3.88 -12.39
C MET A 22 -2.65 -3.74 -12.51
N VAL A 23 -2.04 -3.01 -11.59
CA VAL A 23 -0.60 -2.76 -11.55
C VAL A 23 0.06 -3.39 -10.33
N GLY A 24 -0.69 -4.14 -9.52
CA GLY A 24 -0.17 -4.74 -8.31
C GLY A 24 -1.27 -5.29 -7.42
N HIS A 25 -0.86 -5.79 -6.26
CA HIS A 25 -1.78 -6.26 -5.22
C HIS A 25 -1.16 -6.13 -3.83
N VAL A 26 -2.03 -5.99 -2.83
CA VAL A 26 -1.65 -6.03 -1.40
C VAL A 26 -1.26 -7.46 -1.05
N THR A 27 -0.05 -7.65 -0.53
CA THR A 27 0.43 -8.98 -0.11
C THR A 27 0.19 -9.22 1.37
N SER A 28 0.32 -8.17 2.19
CA SER A 28 0.12 -8.27 3.64
C SER A 28 -0.45 -6.98 4.19
N SER A 29 -1.34 -7.05 5.18
CA SER A 29 -1.86 -5.85 5.84
C SER A 29 -2.20 -6.10 7.31
N TYR A 30 -1.89 -5.12 8.17
CA TYR A 30 -2.02 -5.24 9.62
C TYR A 30 -2.38 -3.91 10.28
N HIS A 31 -3.00 -3.98 11.46
CA HIS A 31 -2.93 -2.89 12.43
C HIS A 31 -1.58 -2.98 13.13
N SER A 32 -0.74 -1.94 13.03
CA SER A 32 0.56 -1.91 13.68
C SER A 32 0.54 -0.96 14.86
N ASP A 33 0.58 -1.51 16.07
CA ASP A 33 0.70 -0.72 17.30
C ASP A 33 2.01 0.07 17.33
N ALA A 34 3.10 -0.57 16.88
CA ALA A 34 4.42 0.05 16.80
C ALA A 34 4.43 1.30 15.88
N ALA A 35 3.73 1.24 14.74
CA ALA A 35 3.62 2.38 13.84
C ALA A 35 2.45 3.33 14.17
N GLY A 36 1.59 3.01 15.15
CA GLY A 36 0.39 3.78 15.51
C GLY A 36 -0.64 3.90 14.38
N ARG A 37 -0.59 3.04 13.37
CA ARG A 37 -1.47 3.09 12.19
C ARG A 37 -1.55 1.74 11.47
N PRO A 38 -2.58 1.52 10.63
CA PRO A 38 -2.56 0.43 9.66
C PRO A 38 -1.37 0.55 8.69
N ILE A 39 -0.81 -0.60 8.34
CA ILE A 39 0.27 -0.78 7.37
C ILE A 39 -0.15 -1.83 6.34
N ALA A 40 0.46 -1.76 5.16
CA ALA A 40 0.33 -2.77 4.14
C ALA A 40 1.63 -2.86 3.34
N MET A 41 1.96 -4.09 2.93
CA MET A 41 2.99 -4.39 1.93
C MET A 41 2.29 -4.78 0.63
N ALA A 42 2.90 -4.45 -0.50
CA ALA A 42 2.35 -4.73 -1.81
C ALA A 42 3.46 -5.02 -2.82
N LEU A 43 3.14 -5.80 -3.84
CA LEU A 43 3.91 -5.86 -5.08
C LEU A 43 3.27 -4.89 -6.07
N LEU A 44 4.07 -3.96 -6.58
CA LEU A 44 3.62 -2.86 -7.45
C LEU A 44 4.55 -2.75 -8.66
N GLU A 45 3.97 -2.70 -9.85
CA GLU A 45 4.68 -2.45 -11.11
C GLU A 45 5.41 -1.10 -11.00
N ASP A 46 6.73 -1.15 -11.19
CA ASP A 46 7.62 0.01 -11.08
C ASP A 46 7.59 0.71 -9.71
N GLY A 47 7.29 -0.03 -8.65
CA GLY A 47 6.99 0.52 -7.32
C GLY A 47 8.05 1.48 -6.75
N PHE A 48 9.34 1.22 -6.97
CA PHE A 48 10.42 2.10 -6.50
C PHE A 48 10.39 3.50 -7.14
N ASN A 49 9.99 3.61 -8.40
CA ASN A 49 9.88 4.90 -9.09
C ASN A 49 8.58 5.64 -8.75
N ARG A 50 7.68 5.01 -7.98
CA ARG A 50 6.37 5.56 -7.60
C ARG A 50 6.32 6.07 -6.16
N MET A 51 7.45 6.24 -5.48
CA MET A 51 7.47 6.71 -4.10
C MET A 51 6.74 8.04 -3.94
N GLY A 52 5.82 8.12 -2.98
CA GLY A 52 4.98 9.29 -2.75
C GLY A 52 3.75 9.40 -3.65
N GLU A 53 3.62 8.58 -4.70
CA GLU A 53 2.43 8.56 -5.55
C GLU A 53 1.20 8.05 -4.78
N THR A 54 0.03 8.54 -5.18
CA THR A 54 -1.25 8.00 -4.73
C THR A 54 -1.69 6.87 -5.67
N ILE A 55 -1.97 5.71 -5.09
CA ILE A 55 -2.55 4.54 -5.76
C ILE A 55 -3.94 4.23 -5.20
N TYR A 56 -4.69 3.40 -5.91
CA TYR A 56 -6.08 3.13 -5.61
C TYR A 56 -6.35 1.64 -5.49
N ILE A 57 -7.15 1.27 -4.50
CA ILE A 57 -7.57 -0.09 -4.20
C ILE A 57 -9.09 -0.15 -4.36
N PRO A 58 -9.61 -0.54 -5.54
CA PRO A 58 -11.04 -0.69 -5.76
C PRO A 58 -11.58 -1.89 -4.98
N MET A 59 -12.56 -1.63 -4.12
CA MET A 59 -13.33 -2.61 -3.36
C MET A 59 -14.76 -2.65 -3.91
N PRO A 60 -15.57 -3.68 -3.58
CA PRO A 60 -16.94 -3.77 -4.08
C PRO A 60 -17.83 -2.55 -3.77
N ASP A 61 -17.62 -1.91 -2.62
CA ASP A 61 -18.43 -0.80 -2.08
C ASP A 61 -17.75 0.57 -2.15
N ARG A 62 -16.43 0.63 -2.33
CA ARG A 62 -15.65 1.87 -2.23
C ARG A 62 -14.31 1.77 -2.96
N VAL A 63 -13.65 2.91 -3.13
CA VAL A 63 -12.25 2.98 -3.54
C VAL A 63 -11.43 3.51 -2.38
N ILE A 64 -10.38 2.77 -1.99
CA ILE A 64 -9.45 3.21 -0.95
C ILE A 64 -8.22 3.83 -1.61
N LYS A 65 -7.81 5.02 -1.15
CA LYS A 65 -6.54 5.64 -1.57
C LYS A 65 -5.41 5.19 -0.64
N ALA A 66 -4.25 4.90 -1.21
CA ALA A 66 -3.02 4.67 -0.45
C ALA A 66 -1.86 5.45 -1.08
N THR A 67 -0.86 5.78 -0.28
CA THR A 67 0.38 6.41 -0.75
C THR A 67 1.46 5.36 -0.79
N VAL A 68 2.20 5.29 -1.89
CA VAL A 68 3.37 4.41 -2.00
C VAL A 68 4.48 4.95 -1.09
N THR A 69 5.02 4.11 -0.22
CA THR A 69 6.11 4.46 0.70
C THR A 69 7.24 3.44 0.63
N GLY A 70 8.37 3.73 1.29
CA GLY A 70 9.43 2.75 1.48
C GLY A 70 8.93 1.47 2.18
N THR A 71 9.63 0.37 1.95
CA THR A 71 9.32 -0.95 2.52
C THR A 71 9.68 -1.04 4.00
N VAL A 72 10.61 -0.20 4.47
CA VAL A 72 10.95 -0.05 5.89
C VAL A 72 10.19 1.14 6.44
N PHE A 73 9.05 0.88 7.09
CA PHE A 73 8.15 1.91 7.62
C PHE A 73 8.29 2.13 9.13
N TYR A 74 9.11 1.34 9.82
CA TYR A 74 9.35 1.40 11.25
C TYR A 74 10.84 1.26 11.52
N ASP A 75 11.41 2.20 12.28
CA ASP A 75 12.85 2.28 12.58
C ASP A 75 13.76 2.17 11.33
N PRO A 76 13.60 3.05 10.32
CA PRO A 76 14.37 2.95 9.07
C PRO A 76 15.88 3.13 9.26
N GLU A 77 16.30 3.91 10.26
CA GLU A 77 17.71 4.16 10.60
C GLU A 77 18.30 3.07 11.53
N GLY A 78 17.48 2.12 11.99
CA GLY A 78 17.90 1.03 12.86
C GLY A 78 18.44 1.50 14.22
N GLU A 79 17.93 2.61 14.78
CA GLU A 79 18.43 3.18 16.04
C GLU A 79 18.31 2.21 17.20
N ARG A 80 17.32 1.30 17.14
CA ARG A 80 17.08 0.31 18.20
C ARG A 80 18.08 -0.84 18.20
N LEU A 81 18.85 -1.00 17.14
CA LEU A 81 19.90 -2.01 17.03
C LEU A 81 21.27 -1.47 17.43
N LYS A 82 21.41 -0.16 17.65
CA LYS A 82 22.68 0.45 18.05
C LYS A 82 22.97 0.09 19.51
N LEU A 83 24.15 -0.51 19.73
CA LEU A 83 24.71 -0.85 21.05
C LEU A 83 25.39 0.35 21.69
#